data_AF-X0KG29-F1
#
_entry.id   AF-X0KG29-F1
#
_cell.length_a   1.000
_cell.length_b   1.000
_cell.length_c   1.000
_cell.angle_alpha   90.00
_cell.angle_beta   90.00
_cell.angle_gamma   90.00
#
_symmetry.space_group_name_H-M   'P 1'
#
loop_
_entity.id
_entity.type
_entity.pdbx_description
1 polymer ?
#
loop_
_entity_poly.entity_id
_entity_poly.type
_entity_poly.pdbx_seq_one_letter_code
_entity_poly.pdbx_strand_id
1 'polypeptide(L)'
;MSNNYQICFIRKVPAELDGSATDFAIKERPSNGPGEDRLALSRSRLWQTGRELRIRFLDGSPSIQGRIRACADEWQRYANIKFNWVDSVDADIRISVGDGGGSWSYQGTDNGVIPQSDKTMNFGWLNDDSEDREVSRVVLHEFGHALGCHHEHQSPAASIKWNEQAAFQYYISKNGWTEEQVRSNVLNLFPDEETNFSAFDPLSIMLYSFPAELTLDGSSTQWNTSLSETDKGFMSRTYPIEGGMFDGFNTTEMQSPPMTSQELTKRANFSFPAPPVLAVGLNHLDVDNEHNVRVRAVAEQIMKNTAEVHLSQWGDTKAYSLGCAWATFAADDPNIQVGEFSTTDDHSWWEPKPDTVRHINFPRAWGSGPPRVVVWYRMLDLDSGKSYWHTETRVENVTAEGFDLFISAYGDSVIYSGTAVWLAHQQNREGLVSGTFSTTDVRIDRHPSLETQGHVELPASAFHDPPKVYVALRGFKVNTDTNLRLKVNVSNVSATGFDWHIDGWADSLIFSGTADYVCFA
;
A
#
# COMPACT_ATOMS: atom_id res chain seq x y z
N MET A 1 -4.48 -42.12 -15.28
CA MET A 1 -4.46 -41.25 -14.08
C MET A 1 -5.44 -40.14 -14.37
N SER A 2 -6.53 -40.03 -13.60
CA SER A 2 -7.53 -38.98 -13.77
C SER A 2 -6.86 -37.64 -13.51
N ASN A 3 -6.76 -36.79 -14.54
CA ASN A 3 -6.41 -35.37 -14.39
C ASN A 3 -7.57 -34.68 -13.66
N ASN A 4 -7.67 -34.89 -12.34
CA ASN A 4 -8.52 -34.07 -11.48
C ASN A 4 -7.93 -32.66 -11.51
N TYR A 5 -8.68 -31.73 -12.08
CA TYR A 5 -8.26 -30.33 -12.11
C TYR A 5 -8.26 -29.79 -10.68
N GLN A 6 -7.09 -29.35 -10.22
CA GLN A 6 -6.89 -28.80 -8.88
C GLN A 6 -7.40 -27.36 -8.87
N ILE A 7 -8.54 -27.12 -8.23
CA ILE A 7 -9.20 -25.81 -8.21
C ILE A 7 -9.43 -25.33 -6.78
N CYS A 8 -9.12 -24.05 -6.57
CA CYS A 8 -9.42 -23.26 -5.37
C CYS A 8 -10.87 -22.76 -5.45
N PHE A 9 -11.59 -22.50 -4.36
CA PHE A 9 -12.90 -21.84 -4.39
C PHE A 9 -13.33 -21.23 -3.06
N ILE A 10 -14.28 -20.28 -3.09
CA ILE A 10 -14.88 -19.72 -1.87
C ILE A 10 -15.97 -20.67 -1.40
N ARG A 11 -15.87 -21.14 -0.16
CA ARG A 11 -16.93 -21.93 0.47
C ARG A 11 -17.97 -20.99 1.11
N LYS A 12 -19.23 -21.12 0.67
CA LYS A 12 -20.36 -20.40 1.29
C LYS A 12 -20.69 -20.97 2.66
N VAL A 13 -21.01 -20.08 3.59
CA VAL A 13 -21.59 -20.43 4.89
C VAL A 13 -22.90 -21.20 4.69
N PRO A 14 -23.18 -22.24 5.50
CA PRO A 14 -24.49 -22.90 5.50
C PRO A 14 -25.63 -21.89 5.68
N ALA A 15 -26.75 -22.07 4.96
CA ALA A 15 -27.83 -21.09 4.90
C ALA A 15 -28.42 -20.76 6.29
N GLU A 16 -28.44 -21.75 7.18
CA GLU A 16 -28.87 -21.62 8.58
C GLU A 16 -27.98 -20.69 9.43
N LEU A 17 -26.74 -20.45 9.01
CA LEU A 17 -25.77 -19.59 9.72
C LEU A 17 -25.63 -18.20 9.08
N ASP A 18 -26.25 -17.91 7.93
CA ASP A 18 -26.05 -16.64 7.19
C ASP A 18 -26.42 -15.39 8.02
N GLY A 19 -27.50 -15.49 8.80
CA GLY A 19 -27.89 -14.43 9.74
C GLY A 19 -26.83 -14.21 10.83
N SER A 20 -26.34 -15.30 11.42
CA SER A 20 -25.28 -15.23 12.44
C SER A 20 -23.96 -14.72 11.87
N ALA A 21 -23.60 -15.10 10.64
CA ALA A 21 -22.42 -14.62 9.94
C ALA A 21 -22.47 -13.10 9.74
N THR A 22 -23.65 -12.59 9.39
CA THR A 22 -23.87 -11.15 9.22
C THR A 22 -23.77 -10.40 10.53
N ASP A 23 -24.43 -10.89 11.59
CA ASP A 23 -24.34 -10.28 12.92
C ASP A 23 -22.91 -10.32 13.47
N PHE A 24 -22.19 -11.42 13.26
CA PHE A 24 -20.79 -11.56 13.65
C PHE A 24 -19.90 -10.58 12.89
N ALA A 25 -20.04 -10.48 11.57
CA ALA A 25 -19.26 -9.56 10.74
C ALA A 25 -19.46 -8.10 11.17
N ILE A 26 -20.69 -7.67 11.44
CA ILE A 26 -21.01 -6.31 11.91
C ILE A 26 -20.45 -6.08 13.31
N LYS A 27 -20.54 -7.08 14.20
CA LYS A 27 -19.98 -6.98 15.55
C LYS A 27 -18.46 -6.91 15.56
N GLU A 28 -17.81 -7.70 14.72
CA GLU A 28 -16.35 -7.73 14.54
C GLU A 28 -15.86 -6.38 14.01
N ARG A 29 -16.49 -5.89 12.94
CA ARG A 29 -16.15 -4.60 12.31
C ARG A 29 -17.45 -3.86 11.94
N PRO A 30 -17.85 -2.81 12.69
CA PRO A 30 -19.11 -2.10 12.47
C PRO A 30 -19.31 -1.58 11.04
N SER A 31 -18.22 -1.25 10.32
CA SER A 31 -18.28 -0.81 8.93
C SER A 31 -18.73 -1.90 7.93
N ASN A 32 -18.85 -3.15 8.38
CA ASN A 32 -19.47 -4.22 7.60
C ASN A 32 -20.99 -4.11 7.52
N GLY A 33 -21.60 -3.29 8.38
CA GLY A 33 -23.04 -3.00 8.33
C GLY A 33 -23.39 -1.84 7.39
N PRO A 34 -24.69 -1.61 7.12
CA PRO A 34 -25.14 -0.44 6.38
C PRO A 34 -24.80 0.85 7.16
N GLY A 35 -24.19 1.84 6.48
CA GLY A 35 -23.91 3.15 7.07
C GLY A 35 -25.18 3.98 7.33
N GLU A 36 -25.09 5.02 8.17
CA GLU A 36 -26.25 5.81 8.65
C GLU A 36 -27.10 6.49 7.55
N ASP A 37 -26.64 6.54 6.30
CA ASP A 37 -27.31 7.28 5.20
C ASP A 37 -27.58 6.47 3.91
N ARG A 38 -27.60 5.12 3.94
CA ARG A 38 -27.94 4.33 2.73
C ARG A 38 -28.92 3.19 3.00
N LEU A 39 -30.06 3.22 2.30
CA LEU A 39 -31.07 2.15 2.20
C LEU A 39 -30.61 0.94 1.35
N ALA A 40 -29.31 0.62 1.33
CA ALA A 40 -28.76 -0.54 0.64
C ALA A 40 -27.68 -1.20 1.50
N LEU A 41 -27.83 -2.51 1.73
CA LEU A 41 -27.02 -3.34 2.62
C LEU A 41 -25.57 -3.42 2.12
N SER A 42 -24.62 -2.82 2.85
CA SER A 42 -23.21 -3.25 2.75
C SER A 42 -23.10 -4.61 3.45
N ARG A 43 -22.48 -5.61 2.81
CA ARG A 43 -22.32 -7.00 3.31
C ARG A 43 -20.85 -7.44 3.33
N SER A 44 -19.90 -6.54 3.58
CA SER A 44 -18.48 -6.93 3.61
C SER A 44 -18.21 -7.92 4.76
N ARG A 45 -17.35 -8.92 4.51
CA ARG A 45 -16.98 -9.96 5.49
C ARG A 45 -15.62 -9.71 6.13
N LEU A 46 -15.17 -8.46 6.24
CA LEU A 46 -13.82 -8.12 6.67
C LEU A 46 -13.61 -8.27 8.19
N TRP A 47 -12.42 -8.67 8.60
CA TRP A 47 -12.01 -8.64 10.00
C TRP A 47 -11.80 -7.19 10.49
N GLN A 48 -11.74 -7.00 11.80
CA GLN A 48 -11.32 -5.71 12.35
C GLN A 48 -9.84 -5.46 12.01
N THR A 49 -9.49 -4.23 11.63
CA THR A 49 -8.09 -3.84 11.44
C THR A 49 -7.32 -4.01 12.76
N GLY A 50 -6.12 -4.58 12.69
CA GLY A 50 -5.28 -4.93 13.84
C GLY A 50 -5.66 -6.25 14.52
N ARG A 51 -6.67 -6.97 14.00
CA ARG A 51 -7.14 -8.23 14.56
C ARG A 51 -6.03 -9.29 14.53
N GLU A 52 -5.89 -9.99 15.65
CA GLU A 52 -5.09 -11.20 15.75
C GLU A 52 -5.99 -12.42 15.55
N LEU A 53 -5.77 -13.13 14.44
CA LEU A 53 -6.50 -14.34 14.07
C LEU A 53 -5.77 -15.56 14.61
N ARG A 54 -6.49 -16.36 15.41
CA ARG A 54 -5.99 -17.64 15.91
C ARG A 54 -6.17 -18.70 14.83
N ILE A 55 -5.08 -19.35 14.45
CA ILE A 55 -5.06 -20.31 13.36
C ILE A 55 -4.50 -21.63 13.86
N ARG A 56 -5.17 -22.74 13.54
CA ARG A 56 -4.68 -24.08 13.87
C ARG A 56 -4.76 -25.03 12.69
N PHE A 57 -3.83 -25.98 12.65
CA PHE A 57 -3.91 -27.14 11.77
C PHE A 57 -4.65 -28.28 12.47
N LEU A 58 -5.53 -28.96 11.72
CA LEU A 58 -6.22 -30.17 12.19
C LEU A 58 -5.42 -31.43 11.87
N ASP A 59 -4.62 -31.38 10.81
CA ASP A 59 -3.81 -32.46 10.27
C ASP A 59 -2.65 -31.88 9.42
N GLY A 60 -1.99 -32.72 8.62
CA GLY A 60 -0.80 -32.34 7.83
C GLY A 60 0.52 -32.56 8.59
N SER A 61 1.59 -32.81 7.85
CA SER A 61 2.91 -33.00 8.44
C SER A 61 3.49 -31.66 8.93
N PRO A 62 4.41 -31.65 9.90
CA PRO A 62 5.11 -30.43 10.30
C PRO A 62 5.83 -29.73 9.14
N SER A 63 6.27 -30.47 8.12
CA SER A 63 6.96 -29.93 6.94
C SER A 63 6.02 -29.04 6.11
N ILE A 64 4.89 -29.59 5.64
CA ILE A 64 3.93 -28.82 4.86
C ILE A 64 3.27 -27.71 5.70
N GLN A 65 3.01 -27.94 6.98
CA GLN A 65 2.51 -26.89 7.88
C GLN A 65 3.48 -25.70 7.94
N GLY A 66 4.78 -25.93 8.09
CA GLY A 66 5.78 -24.86 8.12
C GLY A 66 5.80 -24.02 6.83
N ARG A 67 5.67 -24.67 5.67
CA ARG A 67 5.61 -24.00 4.36
C ARG A 67 4.32 -23.18 4.20
N ILE A 68 3.19 -23.72 4.64
CA ILE A 68 1.91 -22.99 4.66
C ILE A 68 2.01 -21.74 5.54
N ARG A 69 2.60 -21.84 6.73
CA ARG A 69 2.79 -20.66 7.61
C ARG A 69 3.60 -19.57 6.93
N ALA A 70 4.74 -19.93 6.35
CA ALA A 70 5.64 -18.98 5.69
C ALA A 70 4.95 -18.23 4.53
N CYS A 71 4.16 -18.92 3.70
CA CYS A 71 3.40 -18.27 2.63
C CYS A 71 2.25 -17.42 3.17
N ALA A 72 1.49 -17.93 4.13
CA ALA A 72 0.37 -17.20 4.72
C ALA A 72 0.83 -15.88 5.37
N ASP A 73 1.93 -15.93 6.13
CA ASP A 73 2.49 -14.78 6.84
C ASP A 73 2.92 -13.62 5.91
N GLU A 74 3.07 -13.85 4.60
CA GLU A 74 3.34 -12.80 3.61
C GLU A 74 2.25 -11.71 3.61
N TRP A 75 0.98 -12.09 3.81
CA TRP A 75 -0.12 -11.12 3.88
C TRP A 75 0.06 -10.09 5.00
N GLN A 76 0.68 -10.47 6.12
CA GLN A 76 0.89 -9.58 7.28
C GLN A 76 1.84 -8.42 6.97
N ARG A 77 2.63 -8.50 5.89
CA ARG A 77 3.48 -7.39 5.42
C ARG A 77 2.68 -6.24 4.82
N TYR A 78 1.47 -6.53 4.34
CA TYR A 78 0.64 -5.60 3.58
C TYR A 78 -0.74 -5.39 4.20
N ALA A 79 -1.12 -6.18 5.20
CA ALA A 79 -2.37 -6.03 5.94
C ALA A 79 -2.10 -6.06 7.44
N ASN A 80 -2.73 -5.14 8.17
CA ASN A 80 -2.76 -5.10 9.63
C ASN A 80 -3.68 -6.19 10.18
N ILE A 81 -3.29 -7.44 9.99
CA ILE A 81 -3.88 -8.62 10.57
C ILE A 81 -2.72 -9.46 11.07
N LYS A 82 -2.82 -9.97 12.29
CA LYS A 82 -1.79 -10.80 12.90
C LYS A 82 -2.20 -12.26 12.86
N PHE A 83 -1.30 -13.15 12.49
CA PHE A 83 -1.53 -14.59 12.51
C PHE A 83 -0.90 -15.21 13.76
N ASN A 84 -1.76 -15.73 14.63
CA ASN A 84 -1.36 -16.45 15.83
C ASN A 84 -1.60 -17.95 15.64
N TRP A 85 -0.52 -18.68 15.38
CA TRP A 85 -0.54 -20.13 15.19
C TRP A 85 -0.63 -20.84 16.54
N VAL A 86 -1.77 -21.47 16.82
CA VAL A 86 -2.09 -22.06 18.13
C VAL A 86 -2.35 -23.56 18.05
N ASP A 87 -2.09 -24.27 19.16
CA ASP A 87 -2.45 -25.69 19.34
C ASP A 87 -3.76 -25.87 20.13
N SER A 88 -4.40 -24.77 20.56
CA SER A 88 -5.65 -24.80 21.32
C SER A 88 -6.83 -25.27 20.48
N VAL A 89 -7.85 -25.83 21.14
CA VAL A 89 -9.08 -26.30 20.47
C VAL A 89 -9.82 -25.16 19.76
N ASP A 90 -9.89 -23.98 20.38
CA ASP A 90 -10.54 -22.81 19.79
C ASP A 90 -9.58 -22.03 18.87
N ALA A 91 -10.01 -21.81 17.63
CA ALA A 91 -9.31 -21.01 16.63
C ALA A 91 -10.30 -20.36 15.65
N ASP A 92 -9.96 -19.20 15.11
CA ASP A 92 -10.75 -18.49 14.11
C ASP A 92 -10.67 -19.25 12.76
N ILE A 93 -9.45 -19.62 12.33
CA ILE A 93 -9.21 -20.38 11.10
C ILE A 93 -8.69 -21.79 11.43
N ARG A 94 -9.29 -22.82 10.83
CA ARG A 94 -9.01 -24.23 11.11
C ARG A 94 -8.72 -24.97 9.81
N ILE A 95 -7.48 -25.40 9.63
CA ILE A 95 -6.93 -25.86 8.34
C ILE A 95 -6.84 -27.38 8.30
N SER A 96 -7.41 -28.01 7.27
CA SER A 96 -7.06 -29.38 6.84
C SER A 96 -6.13 -29.37 5.63
N VAL A 97 -5.23 -30.33 5.57
CA VAL A 97 -4.22 -30.52 4.52
C VAL A 97 -4.28 -31.95 3.99
N GLY A 98 -4.52 -32.08 2.68
CA GLY A 98 -4.43 -33.35 1.95
C GLY A 98 -5.67 -34.24 2.04
N ASP A 99 -6.81 -33.73 2.51
CA ASP A 99 -8.03 -34.52 2.68
C ASP A 99 -8.88 -34.69 1.40
N GLY A 100 -8.36 -34.25 0.25
CA GLY A 100 -9.08 -34.22 -1.02
C GLY A 100 -10.08 -33.05 -1.08
N GLY A 101 -11.16 -33.21 -1.85
CA GLY A 101 -12.28 -32.24 -1.84
C GLY A 101 -12.00 -30.82 -2.38
N GLY A 102 -10.83 -30.57 -2.96
CA GLY A 102 -10.42 -29.26 -3.48
C GLY A 102 -9.80 -28.35 -2.42
N SER A 103 -9.26 -27.21 -2.83
CA SER A 103 -8.77 -26.18 -1.90
C SER A 103 -9.83 -25.09 -1.80
N TRP A 104 -10.07 -24.60 -0.58
CA TRP A 104 -11.09 -23.57 -0.34
C TRP A 104 -10.93 -22.93 1.04
N SER A 105 -11.53 -21.75 1.20
CA SER A 105 -11.73 -21.09 2.48
C SER A 105 -13.13 -20.48 2.59
N TYR A 106 -13.64 -20.35 3.82
CA TYR A 106 -14.74 -19.42 4.07
C TYR A 106 -14.23 -17.97 3.98
N GLN A 107 -15.12 -17.05 3.64
CA GLN A 107 -14.73 -15.67 3.40
C GLN A 107 -14.63 -14.85 4.68
N GLY A 108 -13.42 -14.37 5.02
CA GLY A 108 -13.25 -13.41 6.11
C GLY A 108 -13.88 -13.86 7.43
N THR A 109 -14.69 -12.99 8.02
CA THR A 109 -15.43 -13.21 9.28
C THR A 109 -16.42 -14.38 9.27
N ASP A 110 -16.79 -14.92 8.11
CA ASP A 110 -17.61 -16.14 8.02
C ASP A 110 -16.98 -17.32 8.76
N ASN A 111 -15.64 -17.37 8.82
CA ASN A 111 -14.89 -18.36 9.58
C ASN A 111 -15.30 -18.40 11.08
N GLY A 112 -15.70 -17.25 11.64
CA GLY A 112 -16.03 -17.08 13.06
C GLY A 112 -17.34 -17.72 13.50
N VAL A 113 -18.25 -18.05 12.58
CA VAL A 113 -19.54 -18.68 12.90
C VAL A 113 -19.58 -20.18 12.66
N ILE A 114 -18.55 -20.73 12.03
CA ILE A 114 -18.44 -22.17 11.79
C ILE A 114 -18.11 -22.89 13.10
N PRO A 115 -18.75 -24.04 13.41
CA PRO A 115 -18.45 -24.82 14.61
C PRO A 115 -16.95 -25.12 14.77
N GLN A 116 -16.45 -25.08 16.01
CA GLN A 116 -15.03 -25.32 16.32
C GLN A 116 -14.54 -26.73 15.99
N SER A 117 -15.45 -27.69 15.86
CA SER A 117 -15.18 -29.06 15.40
C SER A 117 -14.86 -29.16 13.90
N ASP A 118 -15.27 -28.16 13.13
CA ASP A 118 -15.27 -28.21 11.66
C ASP A 118 -14.14 -27.36 11.11
N LYS A 119 -13.51 -27.82 10.01
CA LYS A 119 -12.51 -27.04 9.27
C LYS A 119 -13.14 -25.82 8.60
N THR A 120 -12.39 -24.74 8.52
CA THR A 120 -12.79 -23.52 7.81
C THR A 120 -11.94 -23.22 6.57
N MET A 121 -10.85 -23.94 6.41
CA MET A 121 -9.99 -23.88 5.25
C MET A 121 -9.50 -25.28 4.92
N ASN A 122 -9.31 -25.53 3.63
CA ASN A 122 -8.84 -26.81 3.12
C ASN A 122 -7.77 -26.63 2.05
N PHE A 123 -6.74 -27.46 2.12
CA PHE A 123 -5.74 -27.61 1.07
C PHE A 123 -5.81 -29.03 0.51
N GLY A 124 -6.63 -29.23 -0.53
CA GLY A 124 -7.07 -30.57 -0.92
C GLY A 124 -6.02 -31.48 -1.55
N TRP A 125 -4.90 -30.92 -2.03
CA TRP A 125 -3.84 -31.68 -2.72
C TRP A 125 -2.42 -31.37 -2.24
N LEU A 126 -2.24 -30.37 -1.37
CA LEU A 126 -0.91 -30.03 -0.86
C LEU A 126 -0.39 -31.15 0.06
N ASN A 127 0.88 -31.48 -0.10
CA ASN A 127 1.60 -32.50 0.66
C ASN A 127 3.10 -32.18 0.65
N ASP A 128 3.91 -32.99 1.34
CA ASP A 128 5.35 -32.74 1.50
C ASP A 128 6.12 -32.68 0.17
N ASP A 129 5.66 -33.40 -0.86
CA ASP A 129 6.27 -33.44 -2.18
C ASP A 129 5.79 -32.33 -3.12
N SER A 130 4.85 -31.48 -2.67
CA SER A 130 4.36 -30.35 -3.48
C SER A 130 5.47 -29.33 -3.72
N GLU A 131 5.55 -28.77 -4.92
CA GLU A 131 6.53 -27.72 -5.25
C GLU A 131 6.23 -26.41 -4.49
N ASP A 132 7.27 -25.65 -4.10
CA ASP A 132 7.10 -24.37 -3.37
C ASP A 132 6.24 -23.36 -4.12
N ARG A 133 6.35 -23.35 -5.45
CA ARG A 133 5.54 -22.48 -6.30
C ARG A 133 4.05 -22.79 -6.20
N GLU A 134 3.70 -24.07 -6.11
CA GLU A 134 2.31 -24.52 -5.97
C GLU A 134 1.79 -24.28 -4.56
N VAL A 135 2.61 -24.51 -3.53
CA VAL A 135 2.26 -24.16 -2.14
C VAL A 135 2.01 -22.67 -2.02
N SER A 136 2.91 -21.82 -2.53
CA SER A 136 2.75 -20.36 -2.52
C SER A 136 1.45 -19.93 -3.19
N ARG A 137 1.20 -20.40 -4.41
CA ARG A 137 -0.02 -20.09 -5.16
C ARG A 137 -1.28 -20.39 -4.36
N VAL A 138 -1.41 -21.64 -3.90
CA VAL A 138 -2.65 -22.10 -3.27
C VAL A 138 -2.82 -21.45 -1.91
N VAL A 139 -1.75 -21.36 -1.11
CA VAL A 139 -1.82 -20.80 0.25
C VAL A 139 -2.15 -19.31 0.20
N LEU A 140 -1.46 -18.52 -0.62
CA LEU A 140 -1.73 -17.08 -0.72
C LEU A 140 -3.18 -16.82 -1.17
N HIS A 141 -3.68 -17.60 -2.14
CA HIS A 141 -5.04 -17.49 -2.64
C HIS A 141 -6.09 -17.79 -1.56
N GLU A 142 -5.97 -18.93 -0.87
CA GLU A 142 -6.94 -19.31 0.17
C GLU A 142 -6.89 -18.38 1.39
N PHE A 143 -5.71 -17.90 1.76
CA PHE A 143 -5.59 -16.88 2.79
C PHE A 143 -6.15 -15.52 2.35
N GLY A 144 -6.10 -15.18 1.05
CA GLY A 144 -6.82 -14.04 0.50
C GLY A 144 -8.31 -14.12 0.80
N HIS A 145 -8.94 -15.27 0.53
CA HIS A 145 -10.36 -15.50 0.90
C HIS A 145 -10.60 -15.41 2.41
N ALA A 146 -9.74 -16.02 3.22
CA ALA A 146 -9.84 -15.94 4.68
C ALA A 146 -9.69 -14.52 5.22
N LEU A 147 -9.10 -13.61 4.46
CA LEU A 147 -9.01 -12.17 4.75
C LEU A 147 -10.11 -11.34 4.08
N GLY A 148 -10.99 -11.96 3.30
CA GLY A 148 -12.16 -11.33 2.70
C GLY A 148 -12.03 -11.00 1.21
N CYS A 149 -10.94 -11.36 0.54
CA CYS A 149 -10.80 -11.16 -0.90
C CYS A 149 -11.75 -12.07 -1.69
N HIS A 150 -12.29 -11.50 -2.77
CA HIS A 150 -13.06 -12.22 -3.78
C HIS A 150 -12.16 -12.64 -4.96
N HIS A 151 -12.67 -13.46 -5.89
CA HIS A 151 -11.91 -13.76 -7.11
C HIS A 151 -11.89 -12.57 -8.08
N GLU A 152 -10.73 -12.34 -8.70
CA GLU A 152 -10.49 -11.19 -9.58
C GLU A 152 -11.32 -11.23 -10.87
N HIS A 153 -11.55 -12.42 -11.45
CA HIS A 153 -12.33 -12.60 -12.69
C HIS A 153 -13.83 -12.30 -12.52
N GLN A 154 -14.32 -12.22 -11.27
CA GLN A 154 -15.70 -11.89 -10.95
C GLN A 154 -15.90 -10.38 -10.70
N SER A 155 -14.83 -9.58 -10.79
CA SER A 155 -14.92 -8.12 -10.80
C SER A 155 -15.68 -7.66 -12.05
N PRO A 156 -16.67 -6.75 -11.94
CA PRO A 156 -17.29 -6.13 -13.11
C PRO A 156 -16.28 -5.48 -14.07
N ALA A 157 -15.14 -5.02 -13.55
CA ALA A 157 -14.06 -4.45 -14.35
C ALA A 157 -13.35 -5.47 -15.26
N ALA A 158 -13.43 -6.77 -14.97
CA ALA A 158 -12.77 -7.82 -15.75
C ALA A 158 -13.34 -7.96 -17.17
N SER A 159 -14.63 -7.66 -17.35
CA SER A 159 -15.32 -7.69 -18.65
C SER A 159 -15.10 -8.99 -19.47
N ILE A 160 -14.91 -10.13 -18.80
CA ILE A 160 -14.60 -11.41 -19.46
C ILE A 160 -15.83 -11.92 -20.21
N LYS A 161 -15.64 -12.22 -21.50
CA LYS A 161 -16.69 -12.75 -22.39
C LYS A 161 -16.74 -14.27 -22.28
N TRP A 162 -17.28 -14.78 -21.19
CA TRP A 162 -17.41 -16.21 -20.95
C TRP A 162 -18.26 -16.92 -22.01
N ASN A 163 -17.76 -18.06 -22.50
CA ASN A 163 -18.58 -19.04 -23.16
C ASN A 163 -19.23 -19.92 -22.07
N GLU A 164 -20.39 -19.49 -21.55
CA GLU A 164 -21.06 -20.15 -20.41
C GLU A 164 -21.25 -21.66 -20.64
N GLN A 165 -21.61 -22.08 -21.86
CA GLN A 165 -21.82 -23.49 -22.15
C GLN A 165 -20.51 -24.29 -22.05
N ALA A 166 -19.41 -23.76 -22.58
CA ALA A 166 -18.09 -24.36 -22.45
C ALA A 166 -17.64 -24.39 -20.98
N ALA A 167 -17.85 -23.31 -20.23
CA ALA A 167 -17.52 -23.24 -18.81
C ALA A 167 -18.30 -24.28 -17.98
N PHE A 168 -19.62 -24.40 -18.16
CA PHE A 168 -20.41 -25.45 -17.50
C PHE A 168 -19.90 -26.85 -17.85
N GLN A 169 -19.72 -27.15 -19.13
CA GLN A 169 -19.22 -28.46 -19.54
C GLN A 169 -17.84 -28.75 -18.94
N TYR A 170 -16.97 -27.75 -18.92
CA TYR A 170 -15.62 -27.86 -18.39
C TYR A 170 -15.64 -28.18 -16.89
N TYR A 171 -16.22 -27.32 -16.06
CA TYR A 171 -16.17 -27.48 -14.61
C TYR A 171 -17.05 -28.62 -14.09
N ILE A 172 -18.20 -28.90 -14.71
CA ILE A 172 -19.03 -30.07 -14.34
C ILE A 172 -18.28 -31.37 -14.65
N SER A 173 -17.68 -31.49 -15.84
CA SER A 173 -17.00 -32.73 -16.24
C SER A 173 -15.65 -32.94 -15.53
N LYS A 174 -14.91 -31.87 -15.25
CA LYS A 174 -13.56 -31.92 -14.67
C LYS A 174 -13.56 -31.92 -13.15
N ASN A 175 -14.50 -31.21 -12.52
CA ASN A 175 -14.51 -30.98 -11.07
C ASN A 175 -15.74 -31.59 -10.39
N GLY A 176 -16.71 -32.12 -11.15
CA GLY A 176 -17.95 -32.64 -10.59
C GLY A 176 -18.83 -31.55 -9.97
N TRP A 177 -18.60 -30.29 -10.34
CA TRP A 177 -19.35 -29.15 -9.81
C TRP A 177 -20.81 -29.17 -10.27
N THR A 178 -21.69 -28.62 -9.44
CA THR A 178 -23.06 -28.30 -9.85
C THR A 178 -23.08 -27.02 -10.69
N GLU A 179 -24.12 -26.82 -11.49
CA GLU A 179 -24.31 -25.55 -12.21
C GLU A 179 -24.29 -24.34 -11.26
N GLU A 180 -24.82 -24.48 -10.06
CA GLU A 180 -24.81 -23.41 -9.05
C GLU A 180 -23.37 -23.06 -8.59
N GLN A 181 -22.51 -24.07 -8.44
CA GLN A 181 -21.10 -23.84 -8.10
C GLN A 181 -20.35 -23.15 -9.23
N VAL A 182 -20.60 -23.54 -10.48
CA VAL A 182 -20.00 -22.87 -11.66
C VAL A 182 -20.48 -21.42 -11.74
N ARG A 183 -21.78 -21.16 -11.54
CA ARG A 183 -22.30 -19.78 -11.54
C ARG A 183 -21.67 -18.95 -10.44
N SER A 184 -21.66 -19.44 -9.21
CA SER A 184 -21.21 -18.65 -8.05
C SER A 184 -19.69 -18.42 -7.99
N ASN A 185 -18.86 -19.33 -8.52
CA ASN A 185 -17.39 -19.20 -8.45
C ASN A 185 -16.75 -18.73 -9.76
N VAL A 186 -17.45 -18.81 -10.90
CA VAL A 186 -16.87 -18.50 -12.22
C VAL A 186 -17.64 -17.40 -12.95
N LEU A 187 -18.96 -17.56 -13.10
CA LEU A 187 -19.72 -16.77 -14.09
C LEU A 187 -20.35 -15.51 -13.50
N ASN A 188 -20.80 -15.55 -12.25
CA ASN A 188 -21.50 -14.42 -11.64
C ASN A 188 -20.49 -13.33 -11.29
N LEU A 189 -20.76 -12.12 -11.77
CA LEU A 189 -20.07 -10.92 -11.32
C LEU A 189 -20.60 -10.49 -9.96
N PHE A 190 -19.75 -9.86 -9.15
CA PHE A 190 -20.21 -9.21 -7.93
C PHE A 190 -21.03 -7.96 -8.26
N PRO A 191 -22.02 -7.58 -7.43
CA PRO A 191 -22.81 -6.37 -7.64
C PRO A 191 -21.92 -5.12 -7.64
N ASP A 192 -22.21 -4.14 -8.50
CA ASP A 192 -21.50 -2.83 -8.54
C ASP A 192 -21.50 -2.09 -7.18
N GLU A 193 -22.46 -2.43 -6.32
CA GLU A 193 -22.65 -1.87 -4.97
C GLU A 193 -21.67 -2.44 -3.92
N GLU A 194 -20.92 -3.50 -4.24
CA GLU A 194 -19.75 -3.95 -3.48
C GLU A 194 -18.53 -3.08 -3.88
N THR A 195 -18.56 -1.81 -3.49
CA THR A 195 -17.79 -0.69 -4.06
C THR A 195 -16.26 -0.69 -3.81
N ASN A 196 -15.63 -1.83 -3.53
CA ASN A 196 -14.20 -1.88 -3.16
C ASN A 196 -13.28 -2.51 -4.21
N PHE A 197 -13.78 -2.83 -5.40
CA PHE A 197 -12.95 -3.43 -6.45
C PHE A 197 -11.94 -2.43 -7.03
N SER A 198 -10.67 -2.85 -7.16
CA SER A 198 -9.70 -2.19 -8.05
C SER A 198 -10.06 -2.45 -9.52
N ALA A 199 -9.39 -1.77 -10.46
CA ALA A 199 -9.48 -2.22 -11.84
C ALA A 199 -8.85 -3.60 -11.99
N PHE A 200 -9.28 -4.34 -13.02
CA PHE A 200 -8.89 -5.73 -13.24
C PHE A 200 -7.37 -5.92 -13.30
N ASP A 201 -6.87 -6.83 -12.48
CA ASP A 201 -5.46 -7.18 -12.40
C ASP A 201 -5.17 -8.60 -12.93
N PRO A 202 -4.55 -8.74 -14.13
CA PRO A 202 -4.21 -10.05 -14.69
C PRO A 202 -3.12 -10.79 -13.88
N LEU A 203 -2.41 -10.11 -12.99
CA LEU A 203 -1.36 -10.68 -12.14
C LEU A 203 -1.83 -10.98 -10.72
N SER A 204 -3.08 -10.67 -10.36
CA SER A 204 -3.60 -10.90 -9.01
C SER A 204 -3.51 -12.37 -8.63
N ILE A 205 -3.10 -12.64 -7.39
CA ILE A 205 -3.13 -13.97 -6.80
C ILE A 205 -4.56 -14.53 -6.73
N MET A 206 -5.57 -13.66 -6.75
CA MET A 206 -6.99 -14.01 -6.68
C MET A 206 -7.60 -14.35 -8.06
N LEU A 207 -6.81 -14.28 -9.13
CA LEU A 207 -7.28 -14.61 -10.48
C LEU A 207 -7.25 -16.13 -10.75
N TYR A 208 -8.37 -16.67 -11.22
CA TYR A 208 -8.38 -18.04 -11.75
C TYR A 208 -7.63 -18.15 -13.06
N SER A 209 -6.90 -19.26 -13.21
CA SER A 209 -6.43 -19.73 -14.51
C SER A 209 -7.60 -20.35 -15.29
N PHE A 210 -7.86 -19.85 -16.50
CA PHE A 210 -8.82 -20.45 -17.42
C PHE A 210 -8.23 -20.49 -18.84
N PRO A 211 -8.48 -21.57 -19.60
CA PRO A 211 -7.96 -21.70 -20.94
C PRO A 211 -8.87 -20.99 -21.96
N ALA A 212 -8.32 -20.73 -23.16
CA ALA A 212 -8.95 -19.91 -24.19
C ALA A 212 -10.29 -20.46 -24.70
N GLU A 213 -10.53 -21.77 -24.56
CA GLU A 213 -11.77 -22.41 -24.98
C GLU A 213 -12.97 -22.03 -24.11
N LEU A 214 -12.73 -21.45 -22.92
CA LEU A 214 -13.79 -21.00 -22.02
C LEU A 214 -14.28 -19.58 -22.32
N THR A 215 -13.66 -18.87 -23.27
CA THR A 215 -14.02 -17.49 -23.63
C THR A 215 -14.42 -17.37 -25.10
N LEU A 216 -15.22 -16.36 -25.40
CA LEU A 216 -15.72 -16.11 -26.77
C LEU A 216 -14.68 -15.39 -27.65
N ASP A 217 -13.72 -14.70 -27.04
CA ASP A 217 -12.67 -13.94 -27.72
C ASP A 217 -11.29 -14.61 -27.67
N GLY A 218 -11.20 -15.82 -27.10
CA GLY A 218 -9.96 -16.59 -26.97
C GLY A 218 -9.00 -16.07 -25.91
N SER A 219 -9.46 -15.18 -25.02
CA SER A 219 -8.69 -14.76 -23.86
C SER A 219 -8.46 -15.93 -22.89
N SER A 220 -7.28 -15.96 -22.27
CA SER A 220 -6.89 -16.97 -21.28
C SER A 220 -5.98 -16.36 -20.23
N THR A 221 -5.88 -17.03 -19.08
CA THR A 221 -5.05 -16.60 -17.95
C THR A 221 -4.14 -17.73 -17.50
N GLN A 222 -3.10 -17.39 -16.74
CA GLN A 222 -2.17 -18.35 -16.15
C GLN A 222 -2.26 -18.31 -14.63
N TRP A 223 -1.65 -19.29 -13.98
CA TRP A 223 -1.53 -19.32 -12.52
C TRP A 223 -0.49 -18.31 -12.03
N ASN A 224 -0.96 -17.34 -11.24
CA ASN A 224 -0.12 -16.40 -10.49
C ASN A 224 0.32 -17.05 -9.17
N THR A 225 1.57 -16.86 -8.77
CA THR A 225 2.16 -17.61 -7.63
C THR A 225 2.78 -16.73 -6.55
N SER A 226 2.50 -15.42 -6.62
CA SER A 226 2.95 -14.37 -5.70
C SER A 226 1.91 -13.25 -5.68
N LEU A 227 1.90 -12.44 -4.62
CA LEU A 227 1.03 -11.26 -4.53
C LEU A 227 1.42 -10.21 -5.58
N SER A 228 0.45 -9.70 -6.32
CA SER A 228 0.66 -8.55 -7.21
C SER A 228 0.77 -7.24 -6.41
N GLU A 229 1.24 -6.16 -7.02
CA GLU A 229 1.20 -4.84 -6.36
C GLU A 229 -0.23 -4.37 -6.08
N THR A 230 -1.20 -4.77 -6.91
CA THR A 230 -2.62 -4.47 -6.68
C THR A 230 -3.12 -5.22 -5.45
N ASP A 231 -2.77 -6.50 -5.29
CA ASP A 231 -3.12 -7.30 -4.11
C ASP A 231 -2.57 -6.65 -2.83
N LYS A 232 -1.28 -6.30 -2.84
CA LYS A 232 -0.60 -5.64 -1.71
C LYS A 232 -1.25 -4.30 -1.36
N GLY A 233 -1.49 -3.47 -2.36
CA GLY A 233 -2.12 -2.15 -2.19
C GLY A 233 -3.57 -2.26 -1.71
N PHE A 234 -4.35 -3.21 -2.25
CA PHE A 234 -5.72 -3.47 -1.82
C PHE A 234 -5.76 -3.90 -0.36
N MET A 235 -4.86 -4.78 0.07
CA MET A 235 -4.79 -5.21 1.46
C MET A 235 -4.32 -4.11 2.41
N SER A 236 -3.40 -3.26 1.98
CA SER A 236 -2.94 -2.11 2.77
C SER A 236 -4.06 -1.09 3.01
N ARG A 237 -4.98 -0.94 2.05
CA ARG A 237 -6.19 -0.13 2.24
C ARG A 237 -7.24 -0.82 3.10
N THR A 238 -7.40 -2.12 2.93
CA THR A 238 -8.46 -2.90 3.59
C THR A 238 -8.19 -3.10 5.08
N TYR A 239 -6.92 -3.31 5.41
CA TYR A 239 -6.38 -3.50 6.76
C TYR A 239 -5.16 -2.56 6.96
N PRO A 240 -5.37 -1.26 7.18
CA PRO A 240 -4.26 -0.31 7.33
C PRO A 240 -3.42 -0.62 8.56
N ILE A 241 -2.10 -0.70 8.38
CA ILE A 241 -1.12 -0.92 9.46
C ILE A 241 -1.03 0.35 10.29
N GLU A 242 -1.58 0.34 11.50
CA GLU A 242 -1.45 1.45 12.44
C GLU A 242 0.02 1.58 12.84
N GLY A 243 0.59 2.76 12.61
CA GLY A 243 2.03 3.03 12.61
C GLY A 243 2.57 3.33 11.19
N GLY A 244 1.88 2.88 10.15
CA GLY A 244 2.08 3.32 8.77
C GLY A 244 1.48 4.71 8.55
N MET A 245 2.28 5.62 8.00
CA MET A 245 1.92 6.89 7.34
C MET A 245 0.42 7.23 7.40
N PHE A 246 0.00 7.85 8.52
CA PHE A 246 -1.42 7.96 8.91
C PHE A 246 -2.29 8.84 8.00
N ASP A 247 -1.67 9.49 7.03
CA ASP A 247 -2.23 10.57 6.25
C ASP A 247 -1.49 10.59 4.91
N GLY A 248 -1.97 9.82 3.95
CA GLY A 248 -1.36 9.68 2.63
C GLY A 248 -2.32 9.12 1.59
N PHE A 249 -1.96 9.28 0.32
CA PHE A 249 -2.60 8.51 -0.73
C PHE A 249 -1.74 8.31 -1.95
N ASN A 250 -2.00 7.19 -2.61
CA ASN A 250 -1.46 6.85 -3.92
C ASN A 250 -2.57 6.92 -4.97
N THR A 251 -2.25 7.37 -6.18
CA THR A 251 -3.23 7.45 -7.28
C THR A 251 -3.78 6.09 -7.70
N THR A 252 -3.09 4.99 -7.41
CA THR A 252 -3.58 3.61 -7.61
C THR A 252 -4.80 3.27 -6.76
N GLU A 253 -5.10 4.07 -5.74
CA GLU A 253 -6.34 3.95 -4.96
C GLU A 253 -7.57 4.44 -5.75
N MET A 254 -7.37 5.21 -6.82
CA MET A 254 -8.45 5.85 -7.59
C MET A 254 -8.55 5.37 -9.04
N GLN A 255 -7.44 4.98 -9.64
CA GLN A 255 -7.39 4.43 -11.00
C GLN A 255 -6.22 3.46 -11.15
N SER A 256 -6.33 2.48 -12.05
CA SER A 256 -5.17 1.68 -12.42
C SER A 256 -4.18 2.47 -13.25
N PRO A 257 -2.87 2.18 -13.15
CA PRO A 257 -1.86 2.76 -14.03
C PRO A 257 -2.11 2.46 -15.53
N PRO A 258 -1.73 3.37 -16.45
CA PRO A 258 -1.15 4.67 -16.18
C PRO A 258 -2.20 5.72 -15.78
N MET A 259 -1.76 6.83 -15.19
CA MET A 259 -2.67 7.93 -14.87
C MET A 259 -3.29 8.51 -16.16
N THR A 260 -4.60 8.41 -16.30
CA THR A 260 -5.33 8.95 -17.46
C THR A 260 -5.68 10.43 -17.30
N SER A 261 -5.72 10.91 -16.06
CA SER A 261 -6.01 12.29 -15.69
C SER A 261 -4.74 13.06 -15.35
N GLN A 262 -4.76 14.37 -15.57
CA GLN A 262 -3.66 15.26 -15.14
C GLN A 262 -3.62 15.45 -13.62
N GLU A 263 -4.74 15.23 -12.93
CA GLU A 263 -4.83 15.38 -11.49
C GLU A 263 -5.82 14.36 -10.90
N LEU A 264 -5.51 13.89 -9.70
CA LEU A 264 -6.39 13.10 -8.84
C LEU A 264 -6.41 13.69 -7.44
N THR A 265 -7.58 13.66 -6.80
CA THR A 265 -7.82 14.36 -5.53
C THR A 265 -8.41 13.41 -4.50
N LYS A 266 -7.81 13.37 -3.29
CA LYS A 266 -8.38 12.69 -2.12
C LYS A 266 -8.82 13.71 -1.10
N ARG A 267 -10.00 13.50 -0.51
CA ARG A 267 -10.41 14.25 0.68
C ARG A 267 -9.70 13.71 1.92
N ALA A 268 -8.89 14.54 2.55
CA ALA A 268 -8.38 14.29 3.90
C ALA A 268 -9.43 14.75 4.90
N ASN A 269 -9.66 13.96 5.95
CA ASN A 269 -10.60 14.30 7.03
C ASN A 269 -9.85 14.35 8.36
N PHE A 270 -10.14 15.36 9.18
CA PHE A 270 -9.53 15.57 10.48
C PHE A 270 -10.47 16.40 11.37
N SER A 271 -10.04 16.79 12.56
CA SER A 271 -10.85 17.63 13.46
C SER A 271 -9.97 18.61 14.22
N PHE A 272 -9.99 19.87 13.79
CA PHE A 272 -9.27 20.97 14.43
C PHE A 272 -10.25 22.10 14.79
N PRO A 273 -9.91 22.96 15.77
CA PRO A 273 -10.73 24.13 16.11
C PRO A 273 -10.75 25.20 15.00
N ALA A 274 -9.73 25.24 14.15
CA ALA A 274 -9.57 26.13 12.99
C ALA A 274 -8.85 25.37 11.85
N PRO A 275 -8.82 25.87 10.61
CA PRO A 275 -8.04 25.25 9.53
C PRO A 275 -6.59 24.96 9.95
N PRO A 276 -6.13 23.69 9.90
CA PRO A 276 -4.76 23.33 10.25
C PRO A 276 -3.79 23.65 9.11
N VAL A 277 -2.51 23.36 9.33
CA VAL A 277 -1.48 23.34 8.29
C VAL A 277 -1.12 21.89 7.97
N LEU A 278 -1.02 21.58 6.67
CA LEU A 278 -0.63 20.26 6.17
C LEU A 278 0.76 20.35 5.54
N ALA A 279 1.72 19.63 6.11
CA ALA A 279 3.05 19.48 5.55
C ALA A 279 3.05 18.30 4.57
N VAL A 280 2.69 18.56 3.31
CA VAL A 280 2.55 17.54 2.24
C VAL A 280 3.89 17.28 1.57
N GLY A 281 4.17 16.02 1.23
CA GLY A 281 5.40 15.61 0.56
C GLY A 281 5.21 14.40 -0.34
N LEU A 282 5.96 14.35 -1.44
CA LEU A 282 5.99 13.23 -2.37
C LEU A 282 6.68 12.04 -1.70
N ASN A 283 6.08 10.86 -1.79
CA ASN A 283 6.65 9.63 -1.23
C ASN A 283 6.63 8.45 -2.22
N HIS A 284 6.02 8.61 -3.39
CA HIS A 284 5.98 7.59 -4.45
C HIS A 284 5.96 8.27 -5.82
N LEU A 285 6.85 7.83 -6.71
CA LEU A 285 6.99 8.30 -8.08
C LEU A 285 7.03 7.07 -8.99
N ASP A 286 6.11 6.97 -9.95
CA ASP A 286 6.16 6.06 -11.10
C ASP A 286 5.94 6.90 -12.36
N VAL A 287 7.02 7.30 -13.01
CA VAL A 287 6.99 8.21 -14.17
C VAL A 287 7.84 7.62 -15.28
N ASP A 288 7.35 7.70 -16.51
CA ASP A 288 8.13 7.26 -17.67
C ASP A 288 9.44 8.04 -17.82
N ASN A 289 10.38 7.47 -18.57
CA ASN A 289 11.67 8.10 -18.84
C ASN A 289 11.76 8.82 -20.18
N GLU A 290 10.72 8.75 -21.01
CA GLU A 290 10.69 9.43 -22.30
C GLU A 290 10.40 10.94 -22.15
N HIS A 291 9.75 11.35 -21.07
CA HIS A 291 9.32 12.73 -20.84
C HIS A 291 9.87 13.27 -19.52
N ASN A 292 9.96 14.60 -19.40
CA ASN A 292 10.38 15.22 -18.15
C ASN A 292 9.47 14.79 -16.99
N VAL A 293 10.05 14.67 -15.80
CA VAL A 293 9.30 14.35 -14.58
C VAL A 293 8.69 15.64 -14.05
N ARG A 294 7.39 15.84 -14.28
CA ARG A 294 6.65 17.03 -13.83
C ARG A 294 5.49 16.63 -12.94
N VAL A 295 5.72 16.61 -11.64
CA VAL A 295 4.81 16.06 -10.64
C VAL A 295 4.67 16.96 -9.42
N ARG A 296 3.49 16.97 -8.81
CA ARG A 296 3.18 17.85 -7.67
C ARG A 296 2.18 17.17 -6.74
N ALA A 297 2.45 17.29 -5.44
CA ALA A 297 1.50 17.04 -4.37
C ALA A 297 1.08 18.37 -3.74
N VAL A 298 -0.19 18.59 -3.41
CA VAL A 298 -0.62 19.82 -2.71
C VAL A 298 -1.88 19.57 -1.90
N ALA A 299 -2.00 20.19 -0.72
CA ALA A 299 -3.27 20.32 -0.02
C ALA A 299 -3.87 21.71 -0.29
N GLU A 300 -5.12 21.73 -0.75
CA GLU A 300 -5.92 22.93 -0.96
C GLU A 300 -7.26 22.81 -0.22
N GLN A 301 -8.04 23.89 -0.23
CA GLN A 301 -9.38 23.94 0.39
C GLN A 301 -9.39 23.45 1.85
N ILE A 302 -8.36 23.84 2.60
CA ILE A 302 -8.15 23.40 3.98
C ILE A 302 -9.20 24.08 4.86
N MET A 303 -10.16 23.29 5.32
CA MET A 303 -11.16 23.64 6.31
C MET A 303 -10.76 23.08 7.67
N LYS A 304 -11.53 23.33 8.73
CA LYS A 304 -11.23 22.82 10.08
C LYS A 304 -11.36 21.30 10.23
N ASN A 305 -12.07 20.65 9.30
CA ASN A 305 -12.39 19.23 9.36
C ASN A 305 -12.02 18.45 8.09
N THR A 306 -11.61 19.14 7.02
CA THR A 306 -11.27 18.50 5.76
C THR A 306 -10.22 19.29 4.99
N ALA A 307 -9.50 18.64 4.09
CA ALA A 307 -8.73 19.27 3.02
C ALA A 307 -8.85 18.45 1.73
N GLU A 308 -8.59 19.08 0.59
CA GLU A 308 -8.44 18.38 -0.69
C GLU A 308 -6.95 18.21 -0.97
N VAL A 309 -6.47 16.97 -1.09
CA VAL A 309 -5.08 16.67 -1.39
C VAL A 309 -5.00 16.20 -2.84
N HIS A 310 -4.23 16.91 -3.66
CA HIS A 310 -4.10 16.72 -5.09
C HIS A 310 -2.74 16.10 -5.42
N LEU A 311 -2.74 15.09 -6.29
CA LEU A 311 -1.57 14.57 -6.98
C LEU A 311 -1.74 14.87 -8.46
N SER A 312 -0.84 15.68 -9.01
CA SER A 312 -0.94 16.17 -10.38
C SER A 312 0.35 15.92 -11.17
N GLN A 313 0.19 15.66 -12.46
CA GLN A 313 1.21 15.76 -13.50
C GLN A 313 0.90 16.94 -14.42
N TRP A 314 1.87 17.43 -15.20
CA TRP A 314 1.61 18.42 -16.25
C TRP A 314 2.57 18.31 -17.44
N GLY A 315 2.24 19.02 -18.52
CA GLY A 315 3.02 18.97 -19.76
C GLY A 315 2.83 17.64 -20.49
N ASP A 316 3.93 17.05 -20.93
CA ASP A 316 3.98 15.76 -21.63
C ASP A 316 4.33 14.57 -20.72
N THR A 317 4.47 14.81 -19.40
CA THR A 317 4.75 13.76 -18.41
C THR A 317 3.72 12.64 -18.49
N LYS A 318 4.18 11.38 -18.39
CA LYS A 318 3.33 10.21 -18.24
C LYS A 318 3.64 9.51 -16.92
N ALA A 319 2.90 9.88 -15.89
CA ALA A 319 2.90 9.19 -14.61
C ALA A 319 2.05 7.91 -14.70
N TYR A 320 2.63 6.79 -14.29
CA TYR A 320 1.90 5.56 -14.05
C TYR A 320 1.14 5.64 -12.72
N SER A 321 1.80 6.16 -11.69
CA SER A 321 1.23 6.43 -10.39
C SER A 321 2.07 7.43 -9.60
N LEU A 322 1.42 8.18 -8.72
CA LEU A 322 2.05 9.10 -7.78
C LEU A 322 1.56 8.80 -6.37
N GLY A 323 2.34 9.16 -5.37
CA GLY A 323 1.89 9.14 -3.99
C GLY A 323 2.44 10.30 -3.19
N CYS A 324 1.67 10.69 -2.19
CA CYS A 324 2.09 11.63 -1.18
C CYS A 324 1.67 11.17 0.22
N ALA A 325 2.29 11.81 1.19
CA ALA A 325 1.82 11.83 2.55
C ALA A 325 1.73 13.26 3.05
N TRP A 326 1.04 13.47 4.17
CA TRP A 326 1.08 14.70 4.92
C TRP A 326 1.13 14.48 6.43
N ALA A 327 1.66 15.48 7.13
CA ALA A 327 1.50 15.62 8.57
C ALA A 327 0.66 16.87 8.86
N THR A 328 -0.34 16.73 9.74
CA THR A 328 -1.33 17.79 10.01
C THR A 328 -1.11 18.39 11.40
N PHE A 329 -0.99 19.71 11.47
CA PHE A 329 -0.74 20.43 12.72
C PHE A 329 -1.68 21.63 12.90
N ALA A 330 -1.95 22.01 14.15
CA ALA A 330 -2.67 23.24 14.41
C ALA A 330 -1.88 24.43 13.87
N ALA A 331 -2.54 25.34 13.15
CA ALA A 331 -1.87 26.49 12.54
C ALA A 331 -1.21 27.44 13.55
N ASP A 332 -1.71 27.44 14.79
CA ASP A 332 -1.21 28.22 15.92
C ASP A 332 -0.34 27.41 16.89
N ASP A 333 0.11 26.19 16.52
CA ASP A 333 1.02 25.41 17.37
C ASP A 333 2.29 26.24 17.67
N PRO A 334 2.57 26.57 18.95
CA PRO A 334 3.72 27.39 19.30
C PRO A 334 5.06 26.66 19.04
N ASN A 335 5.02 25.33 18.89
CA ASN A 335 6.18 24.46 18.79
C ASN A 335 6.38 23.86 17.40
N ILE A 336 5.57 24.23 16.42
CA ILE A 336 5.68 23.77 15.03
C ILE A 336 5.51 24.97 14.10
N GLN A 337 6.36 25.04 13.09
CA GLN A 337 6.21 25.97 11.97
C GLN A 337 6.44 25.20 10.68
N VAL A 338 5.58 25.42 9.69
CA VAL A 338 5.66 24.79 8.38
C VAL A 338 5.65 25.88 7.33
N GLY A 339 6.44 25.71 6.28
CA GLY A 339 6.43 26.59 5.13
C GLY A 339 7.00 25.90 3.90
N GLU A 340 7.20 26.68 2.86
CA GLU A 340 7.71 26.18 1.58
C GLU A 340 8.67 27.16 0.92
N PHE A 341 9.38 26.65 -0.08
CA PHE A 341 10.22 27.44 -0.97
C PHE A 341 10.18 26.85 -2.37
N SER A 342 9.96 27.68 -3.38
CA SER A 342 10.07 27.30 -4.78
C SER A 342 11.30 27.94 -5.43
N THR A 343 12.06 27.16 -6.20
CA THR A 343 13.21 27.70 -6.96
C THR A 343 12.77 28.81 -7.93
N THR A 344 11.53 28.75 -8.41
CA THR A 344 10.94 29.75 -9.30
C THR A 344 10.76 31.12 -8.66
N ASP A 345 10.87 31.21 -7.33
CA ASP A 345 10.83 32.48 -6.62
C ASP A 345 12.13 33.27 -6.78
N ASP A 346 13.23 32.61 -7.18
CA ASP A 346 14.58 33.20 -7.33
C ASP A 346 15.05 33.27 -8.79
N HIS A 347 14.62 32.33 -9.63
CA HIS A 347 14.96 32.34 -11.05
C HIS A 347 13.86 31.71 -11.89
N SER A 348 13.73 32.14 -13.14
CA SER A 348 12.78 31.52 -14.07
C SER A 348 13.10 30.05 -14.32
N TRP A 349 12.07 29.24 -14.55
CA TRP A 349 12.24 27.80 -14.80
C TRP A 349 13.04 27.50 -16.08
N TRP A 350 13.01 28.37 -17.08
CA TRP A 350 13.79 28.23 -18.33
C TRP A 350 15.27 28.61 -18.17
N GLU A 351 15.69 29.08 -16.99
CA GLU A 351 17.09 29.36 -16.64
C GLU A 351 17.49 28.57 -15.37
N PRO A 352 17.44 27.23 -15.41
CA PRO A 352 17.68 26.40 -14.23
C PRO A 352 19.09 26.62 -13.67
N LYS A 353 19.21 26.52 -12.34
CA LYS A 353 20.48 26.58 -11.62
C LYS A 353 20.79 25.21 -11.01
N PRO A 354 22.06 24.75 -11.05
CA PRO A 354 22.46 23.52 -10.37
C PRO A 354 22.27 23.59 -8.85
N ASP A 355 22.39 24.78 -8.27
CA ASP A 355 22.23 24.96 -6.83
C ASP A 355 21.44 26.25 -6.57
N THR A 356 20.23 26.09 -6.04
CA THR A 356 19.35 27.21 -5.67
C THR A 356 19.22 27.24 -4.16
N VAL A 357 19.72 28.32 -3.55
CA VAL A 357 19.74 28.52 -2.10
C VAL A 357 18.97 29.78 -1.74
N ARG A 358 18.12 29.68 -0.72
CA ARG A 358 17.43 30.82 -0.12
C ARG A 358 17.53 30.78 1.40
N HIS A 359 17.85 31.92 2.00
CA HIS A 359 17.70 32.11 3.44
C HIS A 359 16.22 32.26 3.79
N ILE A 360 15.70 31.36 4.61
CA ILE A 360 14.32 31.34 5.09
C ILE A 360 14.28 31.88 6.51
N ASN A 361 13.55 32.98 6.71
CA ASN A 361 13.24 33.47 8.05
C ASN A 361 12.04 32.69 8.61
N PHE A 362 12.14 32.24 9.86
CA PHE A 362 10.98 31.70 10.55
C PHE A 362 9.94 32.81 10.76
N PRO A 363 8.64 32.55 10.53
CA PRO A 363 7.57 33.48 10.89
C PRO A 363 7.64 33.94 12.36
N ARG A 364 8.13 33.05 13.23
CA ARG A 364 8.40 33.32 14.64
C ARG A 364 9.77 32.78 15.03
N ALA A 365 10.62 33.63 15.62
CA ALA A 365 11.90 33.20 16.16
C ALA A 365 11.75 32.24 17.34
N TRP A 366 12.67 31.29 17.46
CA TRP A 366 12.67 30.25 18.49
C TRP A 366 13.41 30.71 19.75
N GLY A 367 12.66 31.12 20.77
CA GLY A 367 13.24 31.57 22.05
C GLY A 367 14.07 30.51 22.79
N SER A 368 13.84 29.23 22.50
CA SER A 368 14.60 28.09 23.03
C SER A 368 15.94 27.83 22.34
N GLY A 369 16.30 28.63 21.32
CA GLY A 369 17.43 28.38 20.43
C GLY A 369 17.00 27.68 19.13
N PRO A 370 17.98 27.34 18.24
CA PRO A 370 17.70 26.81 16.91
C PRO A 370 16.83 25.55 16.92
N PRO A 371 15.76 25.46 16.11
CA PRO A 371 14.90 24.27 16.04
C PRO A 371 15.56 23.10 15.31
N ARG A 372 14.89 21.94 15.29
CA ARG A 372 15.10 20.94 14.22
C ARG A 372 14.33 21.38 12.98
N VAL A 373 14.91 21.19 11.80
CA VAL A 373 14.27 21.47 10.52
C VAL A 373 14.47 20.25 9.62
N VAL A 374 13.37 19.76 9.08
CA VAL A 374 13.33 18.73 8.03
C VAL A 374 12.71 19.31 6.77
N VAL A 375 13.07 18.75 5.62
CA VAL A 375 12.71 19.27 4.30
C VAL A 375 12.50 18.13 3.31
N TRP A 376 11.52 18.26 2.43
CA TRP A 376 11.24 17.28 1.39
C TRP A 376 10.58 17.92 0.16
N TYR A 377 10.59 17.18 -0.95
CA TYR A 377 9.96 17.61 -2.18
C TYR A 377 8.44 17.53 -2.12
N ARG A 378 7.83 18.60 -2.62
CA ARG A 378 6.40 18.68 -2.91
C ARG A 378 6.13 18.75 -4.42
N MET A 379 7.05 19.35 -5.18
CA MET A 379 6.96 19.49 -6.63
C MET A 379 8.34 19.32 -7.27
N LEU A 380 8.39 18.65 -8.42
CA LEU A 380 9.58 18.43 -9.24
C LEU A 380 9.26 18.66 -10.73
N ASP A 381 10.16 19.36 -11.43
CA ASP A 381 10.27 19.43 -12.89
C ASP A 381 11.71 19.07 -13.30
N LEU A 382 11.94 17.83 -13.71
CA LEU A 382 13.26 17.28 -14.02
C LEU A 382 13.38 16.93 -15.51
N ASP A 383 14.52 17.25 -16.11
CA ASP A 383 14.84 16.93 -17.51
C ASP A 383 15.07 15.41 -17.69
N SER A 384 14.40 14.79 -18.67
CA SER A 384 14.58 13.37 -18.99
C SER A 384 15.79 13.06 -19.86
N GLY A 385 16.34 14.05 -20.56
CA GLY A 385 17.46 13.90 -21.49
C GLY A 385 18.84 13.91 -20.83
N LYS A 386 18.93 13.66 -19.52
CA LYS A 386 20.17 13.61 -18.73
C LYS A 386 20.55 12.19 -18.40
N SER A 387 21.74 11.95 -17.87
CA SER A 387 22.21 10.61 -17.49
C SER A 387 21.57 10.11 -16.19
N TYR A 388 21.19 11.04 -15.31
CA TYR A 388 20.53 10.75 -14.04
C TYR A 388 19.48 11.81 -13.73
N TRP A 389 18.47 11.43 -12.98
CA TRP A 389 17.76 12.33 -12.08
C TRP A 389 18.47 12.29 -10.72
N HIS A 390 19.33 13.28 -10.46
CA HIS A 390 20.10 13.42 -9.23
C HIS A 390 19.83 14.78 -8.60
N THR A 391 18.99 14.78 -7.56
CA THR A 391 18.54 16.01 -6.90
C THR A 391 18.35 15.79 -5.41
N GLU A 392 18.56 16.85 -4.62
CA GLU A 392 18.40 16.81 -3.16
C GLU A 392 18.03 18.18 -2.62
N THR A 393 17.16 18.19 -1.61
CA THR A 393 16.94 19.35 -0.75
C THR A 393 17.82 19.28 0.50
N ARG A 394 18.38 20.40 0.95
CA ARG A 394 19.20 20.44 2.17
C ARG A 394 18.90 21.67 3.02
N VAL A 395 19.12 21.54 4.32
CA VAL A 395 19.04 22.65 5.27
C VAL A 395 20.40 22.82 5.93
N GLU A 396 20.90 24.06 5.93
CA GLU A 396 22.14 24.44 6.60
C GLU A 396 21.93 25.73 7.42
N ASN A 397 22.93 26.10 8.23
CA ASN A 397 22.96 27.37 8.96
C ASN A 397 21.70 27.67 9.80
N VAL A 398 21.13 26.64 10.44
CA VAL A 398 19.94 26.78 11.29
C VAL A 398 20.26 27.62 12.53
N THR A 399 19.56 28.73 12.66
CA THR A 399 19.59 29.63 13.82
C THR A 399 18.21 29.67 14.48
N ALA A 400 18.04 30.49 15.52
CA ALA A 400 16.72 30.73 16.10
C ALA A 400 15.81 31.56 15.17
N GLU A 401 16.37 32.29 14.20
CA GLU A 401 15.65 33.25 13.36
C GLU A 401 15.38 32.71 11.94
N GLY A 402 16.20 31.79 11.46
CA GLY A 402 16.09 31.25 10.11
C GLY A 402 17.12 30.18 9.80
N PHE A 403 17.14 29.74 8.54
CA PHE A 403 18.04 28.71 8.01
C PHE A 403 18.22 28.89 6.50
N ASP A 404 19.24 28.26 5.93
CA ASP A 404 19.43 28.23 4.47
C ASP A 404 18.83 26.94 3.90
N LEU A 405 17.92 27.08 2.94
CA LEU A 405 17.29 25.96 2.24
C LEU A 405 17.87 25.86 0.82
N PHE A 406 18.40 24.68 0.51
CA PHE A 406 18.97 24.33 -0.80
C PHE A 406 18.02 23.41 -1.56
N ILE A 407 17.85 23.66 -2.85
CA ILE A 407 17.30 22.72 -3.82
C ILE A 407 18.37 22.57 -4.90
N SER A 408 19.05 21.42 -4.91
CA SER A 408 20.23 21.19 -5.75
C SER A 408 20.00 20.08 -6.77
N ALA A 409 20.61 20.21 -7.95
CA ALA A 409 20.78 19.16 -8.94
C ALA A 409 22.28 18.92 -9.16
N TYR A 410 22.68 17.66 -9.32
CA TYR A 410 24.08 17.26 -9.36
C TYR A 410 24.45 16.57 -10.67
N GLY A 411 25.74 16.61 -11.03
CA GLY A 411 26.21 16.01 -12.28
C GLY A 411 25.66 16.75 -13.50
N ASP A 412 25.08 16.01 -14.43
CA ASP A 412 24.40 16.57 -15.61
C ASP A 412 22.89 16.73 -15.42
N SER A 413 22.34 16.35 -14.27
CA SER A 413 20.92 16.50 -13.95
C SER A 413 20.49 17.98 -14.01
N VAL A 414 19.27 18.20 -14.49
CA VAL A 414 18.67 19.54 -14.56
C VAL A 414 17.31 19.51 -13.89
N ILE A 415 17.13 20.42 -12.92
CA ILE A 415 15.84 20.73 -12.30
C ILE A 415 15.36 22.09 -12.84
N TYR A 416 14.34 22.07 -13.70
CA TYR A 416 13.72 23.29 -14.23
C TYR A 416 13.00 24.05 -13.11
N SER A 417 12.30 23.31 -12.24
CA SER A 417 11.72 23.87 -11.02
C SER A 417 11.57 22.81 -9.94
N GLY A 418 11.63 23.24 -8.69
CA GLY A 418 11.36 22.40 -7.53
C GLY A 418 10.71 23.22 -6.42
N THR A 419 9.78 22.61 -5.71
CA THR A 419 9.21 23.19 -4.48
C THR A 419 9.45 22.22 -3.33
N ALA A 420 10.06 22.74 -2.28
CA ALA A 420 10.31 22.02 -1.04
C ALA A 420 9.37 22.52 0.06
N VAL A 421 8.87 21.61 0.89
CA VAL A 421 8.18 21.92 2.13
C VAL A 421 9.16 21.69 3.27
N TRP A 422 9.21 22.63 4.21
CA TRP A 422 10.00 22.51 5.43
C TRP A 422 9.09 22.47 6.65
N LEU A 423 9.49 21.68 7.64
CA LEU A 423 8.86 21.62 8.95
C LEU A 423 9.93 21.86 10.02
N ALA A 424 9.69 22.86 10.87
CA ALA A 424 10.55 23.21 11.98
C ALA A 424 9.83 22.95 13.31
N HIS A 425 10.54 22.31 14.25
CA HIS A 425 10.01 22.07 15.59
C HIS A 425 11.09 22.22 16.68
N GLN A 426 10.65 22.45 17.91
CA GLN A 426 11.55 22.59 19.06
C GLN A 426 12.41 21.33 19.25
N GLN A 427 13.70 21.51 19.55
CA GLN A 427 14.58 20.38 19.89
C GLN A 427 14.12 19.69 21.18
N ASN A 428 14.26 18.36 21.24
CA ASN A 428 14.02 17.55 22.43
C ASN A 428 12.60 17.66 23.01
N ARG A 429 11.60 17.93 22.16
CA ARG A 429 10.19 17.85 22.56
C ARG A 429 9.80 16.38 22.74
N GLU A 430 9.27 16.06 23.91
CA GLU A 430 8.67 14.74 24.16
C GLU A 430 7.49 14.53 23.21
N GLY A 431 7.39 13.34 22.61
CA GLY A 431 6.37 13.02 21.62
C GLY A 431 6.55 13.67 20.25
N LEU A 432 7.71 14.26 19.93
CA LEU A 432 8.01 14.76 18.57
C LEU A 432 9.50 14.61 18.23
N VAL A 433 9.81 13.74 17.28
CA VAL A 433 11.16 13.44 16.81
C VAL A 433 11.22 13.57 15.30
N SER A 434 12.30 14.06 14.73
CA SER A 434 12.51 14.09 13.29
C SER A 434 13.96 13.78 12.94
N GLY A 435 14.18 13.39 11.69
CA GLY A 435 15.52 13.11 11.18
C GLY A 435 15.52 12.79 9.70
N THR A 436 16.65 12.26 9.26
CA THR A 436 16.93 11.90 7.87
C THR A 436 17.50 10.49 7.85
N PHE A 437 17.16 9.71 6.82
CA PHE A 437 17.85 8.47 6.50
C PHE A 437 18.16 8.43 5.00
N SER A 438 19.24 7.73 4.65
CA SER A 438 19.65 7.53 3.27
C SER A 438 19.97 6.06 3.00
N THR A 439 19.70 5.62 1.78
CA THR A 439 20.21 4.33 1.28
C THR A 439 21.73 4.22 1.42
N THR A 440 22.45 5.35 1.39
CA THR A 440 23.92 5.36 1.48
C THR A 440 24.44 5.10 2.90
N ASP A 441 23.57 5.17 3.91
CA ASP A 441 23.90 4.82 5.30
C ASP A 441 24.09 3.30 5.47
N VAL A 442 23.46 2.49 4.61
CA VAL A 442 23.43 1.02 4.71
C VAL A 442 24.03 0.30 3.50
N ARG A 443 24.26 0.99 2.38
CA ARG A 443 24.92 0.42 1.20
C ARG A 443 25.73 1.45 0.41
N ILE A 444 26.63 0.95 -0.44
CA ILE A 444 27.47 1.78 -1.31
C ILE A 444 26.67 2.20 -2.56
N ASP A 445 26.75 3.48 -2.93
CA ASP A 445 26.03 4.11 -4.05
C ASP A 445 26.58 3.82 -5.46
N ARG A 446 27.45 2.80 -5.60
CA ARG A 446 28.05 2.39 -6.88
C ARG A 446 27.25 1.37 -7.64
N HIS A 447 26.36 0.65 -6.95
CA HIS A 447 25.52 -0.38 -7.52
C HIS A 447 24.05 -0.03 -7.24
N PRO A 448 23.20 0.04 -8.28
CA PRO A 448 21.79 0.29 -8.05
C PRO A 448 21.17 -0.90 -7.31
N SER A 449 20.20 -0.62 -6.43
CA SER A 449 19.41 -1.64 -5.74
C SER A 449 17.95 -1.30 -5.87
N LEU A 450 17.12 -2.28 -6.20
CA LEU A 450 15.67 -2.11 -6.25
C LEU A 450 15.11 -1.93 -4.84
N GLU A 451 15.56 -2.71 -3.87
CA GLU A 451 15.05 -2.63 -2.50
C GLU A 451 16.19 -2.20 -1.58
N THR A 452 15.90 -1.30 -0.65
CA THR A 452 16.86 -0.91 0.39
C THR A 452 16.11 -0.59 1.67
N GLN A 453 16.45 -1.32 2.72
CA GLN A 453 15.89 -1.12 4.04
C GLN A 453 16.97 -0.74 5.06
N GLY A 454 16.56 -0.04 6.10
CA GLY A 454 17.37 0.20 7.28
C GLY A 454 16.49 0.47 8.50
N HIS A 455 17.13 0.81 9.61
CA HIS A 455 16.44 1.03 10.88
C HIS A 455 16.74 2.44 11.42
N VAL A 456 15.71 3.08 11.98
CA VAL A 456 15.86 4.31 12.78
C VAL A 456 15.60 3.95 14.24
N GLU A 457 16.59 4.20 15.09
CA GLU A 457 16.43 4.17 16.54
C GLU A 457 15.87 5.52 17.02
N LEU A 458 14.74 5.47 17.72
CA LEU A 458 14.15 6.65 18.35
C LEU A 458 14.75 6.87 19.75
N PRO A 459 14.91 8.12 20.20
CA PRO A 459 15.43 8.40 21.54
C PRO A 459 14.61 7.71 22.63
N ALA A 460 15.30 7.14 23.62
CA ALA A 460 14.65 6.46 24.73
C ALA A 460 13.66 7.40 25.45
N SER A 461 12.47 6.90 25.74
CA SER A 461 11.38 7.65 26.36
C SER A 461 10.79 8.79 25.52
N ALA A 462 11.16 8.94 24.24
CA ALA A 462 10.49 9.91 23.36
C ALA A 462 9.01 9.56 23.13
N PHE A 463 8.71 8.26 23.14
CA PHE A 463 7.37 7.71 22.97
C PHE A 463 7.13 6.54 23.94
N HIS A 464 5.90 6.44 24.43
CA HIS A 464 5.44 5.29 25.23
C HIS A 464 4.77 4.22 24.36
N ASP A 465 4.04 4.66 23.35
CA ASP A 465 3.39 3.84 22.33
C ASP A 465 4.08 4.05 20.97
N PRO A 466 3.92 3.13 19.99
CA PRO A 466 4.41 3.37 18.63
C PRO A 466 3.91 4.71 18.06
N PRO A 467 4.81 5.62 17.64
CA PRO A 467 4.39 6.92 17.13
C PRO A 467 3.77 6.81 15.74
N LYS A 468 3.07 7.85 15.32
CA LYS A 468 2.80 8.09 13.90
C LYS A 468 4.10 8.50 13.22
N VAL A 469 4.44 7.85 12.11
CA VAL A 469 5.64 8.17 11.34
C VAL A 469 5.24 8.70 9.97
N TYR A 470 5.65 9.93 9.72
CA TYR A 470 5.56 10.59 8.42
C TYR A 470 6.91 10.51 7.72
N VAL A 471 6.93 10.16 6.42
CA VAL A 471 8.14 10.14 5.59
C VAL A 471 7.86 10.75 4.21
N ALA A 472 8.83 11.49 3.69
CA ALA A 472 8.77 12.04 2.34
C ALA A 472 10.15 12.16 1.70
N LEU A 473 10.19 12.09 0.36
CA LEU A 473 11.42 12.12 -0.42
C LEU A 473 12.11 13.48 -0.31
N ARG A 474 13.35 13.46 0.15
CA ARG A 474 14.23 14.61 0.24
C ARG A 474 15.22 14.70 -0.92
N GLY A 475 15.60 13.56 -1.48
CA GLY A 475 16.52 13.49 -2.61
C GLY A 475 16.66 12.07 -3.15
N PHE A 476 17.19 11.95 -4.37
CA PHE A 476 17.46 10.65 -5.00
C PHE A 476 18.44 10.79 -6.16
N LYS A 477 19.03 9.66 -6.54
CA LYS A 477 19.81 9.47 -7.77
C LYS A 477 19.32 8.22 -8.49
N VAL A 478 18.61 8.42 -9.59
CA VAL A 478 18.04 7.34 -10.42
C VAL A 478 18.51 7.51 -11.86
N ASN A 479 18.87 6.43 -12.54
CA ASN A 479 19.25 6.46 -13.95
C ASN A 479 18.01 6.67 -14.84
N THR A 480 18.15 7.51 -15.86
CA THR A 480 17.11 7.87 -16.83
C THR A 480 16.94 6.87 -17.98
N ASP A 481 17.81 5.87 -18.13
CA ASP A 481 17.68 4.78 -19.11
C ASP A 481 16.41 3.93 -18.85
N THR A 482 15.82 4.07 -17.65
CA THR A 482 14.62 3.35 -17.18
C THR A 482 13.67 4.31 -16.50
N ASN A 483 12.40 3.94 -16.36
CA ASN A 483 11.39 4.76 -15.67
C ASN A 483 11.82 5.13 -14.24
N LEU A 484 11.43 6.33 -13.81
CA LEU A 484 11.57 6.75 -12.42
C LEU A 484 10.54 6.02 -11.58
N ARG A 485 10.98 4.99 -10.86
CA ARG A 485 10.15 4.17 -9.97
C ARG A 485 10.80 4.12 -8.61
N LEU A 486 10.28 4.94 -7.71
CA LEU A 486 10.85 5.14 -6.39
C LEU A 486 9.73 5.39 -5.39
N LYS A 487 9.74 4.67 -4.27
CA LYS A 487 8.85 4.91 -3.13
C LYS A 487 9.62 4.90 -1.83
N VAL A 488 9.15 5.66 -0.86
CA VAL A 488 9.59 5.61 0.52
C VAL A 488 8.42 5.24 1.42
N ASN A 489 8.65 4.28 2.32
CA ASN A 489 7.68 3.85 3.32
C ASN A 489 8.38 3.39 4.61
N VAL A 490 7.58 3.05 5.63
CA VAL A 490 8.06 2.55 6.93
C VAL A 490 7.26 1.33 7.37
N SER A 491 7.90 0.51 8.19
CA SER A 491 7.32 -0.70 8.79
C SER A 491 7.86 -0.92 10.19
N ASN A 492 7.33 -1.92 10.92
CA ASN A 492 7.83 -2.32 12.24
C ASN A 492 7.95 -1.15 13.24
N VAL A 493 6.99 -0.22 13.19
CA VAL A 493 6.99 0.95 14.05
C VAL A 493 6.74 0.54 15.50
N SER A 494 7.63 0.98 16.38
CA SER A 494 7.59 0.77 17.82
C SER A 494 7.93 2.07 18.55
N ALA A 495 7.69 2.12 19.86
CA ALA A 495 8.10 3.25 20.69
C ALA A 495 9.61 3.55 20.65
N THR A 496 10.43 2.56 20.25
CA THR A 496 11.89 2.64 20.25
C THR A 496 12.51 2.80 18.86
N GLY A 497 11.73 2.69 17.78
CA GLY A 497 12.28 2.71 16.43
C GLY A 497 11.32 2.21 15.38
N PHE A 498 11.74 2.30 14.11
CA PHE A 498 11.02 1.79 12.95
C PHE A 498 11.99 1.40 11.84
N ASP A 499 11.54 0.51 10.97
CA ASP A 499 12.26 0.19 9.74
C ASP A 499 11.78 1.11 8.62
N TRP A 500 12.72 1.63 7.84
CA TRP A 500 12.44 2.41 6.65
C TRP A 500 12.79 1.63 5.40
N HIS A 501 12.08 1.93 4.31
CA HIS A 501 12.30 1.33 3.00
C HIS A 501 12.35 2.41 1.93
N ILE A 502 13.34 2.33 1.05
CA ILE A 502 13.44 3.10 -0.18
C ILE A 502 13.57 2.10 -1.32
N ASP A 503 12.45 1.92 -2.03
CA ASP A 503 12.29 0.83 -2.99
C ASP A 503 11.93 1.36 -4.38
N GLY A 504 12.33 0.60 -5.39
CA GLY A 504 11.88 0.68 -6.77
C GLY A 504 11.29 -0.65 -7.20
N TRP A 505 10.85 -0.71 -8.45
CA TRP A 505 10.31 -1.92 -9.05
C TRP A 505 10.63 -1.97 -10.54
N ALA A 506 10.34 -3.12 -11.15
CA ALA A 506 10.67 -3.43 -12.54
C ALA A 506 12.17 -3.25 -12.82
N ASP A 507 12.51 -2.37 -13.73
CA ASP A 507 13.86 -2.14 -14.26
C ASP A 507 14.55 -0.91 -13.65
N SER A 508 13.94 -0.22 -12.68
CA SER A 508 14.49 1.05 -12.18
C SER A 508 15.85 0.89 -11.51
N LEU A 509 16.76 1.80 -11.82
CA LEU A 509 18.15 1.76 -11.33
C LEU A 509 18.39 2.86 -10.28
N ILE A 510 18.10 2.55 -9.02
CA ILE A 510 18.23 3.48 -7.89
C ILE A 510 19.63 3.40 -7.26
N PHE A 511 20.46 4.40 -7.50
CA PHE A 511 21.80 4.50 -6.92
C PHE A 511 21.75 5.03 -5.49
N SER A 512 20.92 6.03 -5.22
CA SER A 512 20.65 6.51 -3.88
C SER A 512 19.23 7.07 -3.74
N GLY A 513 18.73 7.07 -2.51
CA GLY A 513 17.55 7.80 -2.08
C GLY A 513 17.73 8.29 -0.65
N THR A 514 17.15 9.46 -0.37
CA THR A 514 17.19 10.12 0.93
C THR A 514 15.79 10.61 1.25
N ALA A 515 15.36 10.40 2.49
CA ALA A 515 14.07 10.88 2.97
C ALA A 515 14.21 11.48 4.37
N ASP A 516 13.37 12.48 4.64
CA ASP A 516 13.19 13.03 5.97
C ASP A 516 11.93 12.43 6.60
N TYR A 517 11.96 12.28 7.92
CA TYR A 517 10.86 11.75 8.70
C TYR A 517 10.48 12.65 9.87
N VAL A 518 9.21 12.55 10.29
CA VAL A 518 8.69 13.14 11.51
C VAL A 518 7.85 12.09 12.24
N CYS A 519 8.21 11.83 13.49
CA CYS A 519 7.48 10.96 14.41
C CYS A 519 6.74 11.81 15.43
N PHE A 520 5.46 11.53 15.66
CA PHE A 520 4.66 12.23 16.67
C PHE A 520 3.66 11.29 17.35
N ALA A 521 3.36 11.57 18.62
CA ALA A 521 2.44 10.78 19.44
C ALA A 521 0.97 10.90 19.00
#